data_AF-A0AAN4R2P3-F1
#
_entry.id   AF-A0AAN4R2P3-F1
#
_cell.length_a   1.000
_cell.length_b   1.000
_cell.length_c   1.000
_cell.angle_alpha   90.00
_cell.angle_beta   90.00
_cell.angle_gamma   90.00
#
_symmetry.space_group_name_H-M   'P 1'
#
loop_
_entity.id
_entity.type
_entity.pdbx_description
1 polymer ?
#
loop_
_entity_poly.entity_id
_entity_poly.type
_entity_poly.pdbx_seq_one_letter_code
_entity_poly.pdbx_strand_id
1 'polypeptide(L)'
;MLFGLPNIFAIVYYGLIASPIYVSHASLEVSGSGRSSDALASLLTGYSASGGTGAYVVQDFIATPDEFKRVDSHFDLAAQYKQYDFISRFGSFGSMFSHSDIALWSSYKKAAQVTISKSGIAEIAVHGPTAQQAHDVALFILNDTVDHIRNLNRREQVDYTSAANGEVERLEKALQEDQRTLQAFRVRTGIYQPASYFTTMTTHMTELLLKRLDTSAKIAGLLGATPNSIAAKAFTSQLSIIDSMIDKAHGNIAEINQTSAEFAALETKQDIDARLLAQAQAALMQSSIKASQDHYYIHKIGYPSLLQGSEYPNRLFNIFLVFCISALVIAVARPTR
;
A
#
# COMPACT_ATOMS: atom_id res chain seq x y z
N MET A 1 -29.35 12.86 -61.31
CA MET A 1 -27.91 12.92 -60.99
C MET A 1 -27.60 12.79 -59.49
N LEU A 2 -28.48 13.24 -58.58
CA LEU A 2 -28.26 13.19 -57.13
C LEU A 2 -28.10 11.77 -56.52
N PHE A 3 -28.63 10.71 -57.17
CA PHE A 3 -28.52 9.31 -56.68
C PHE A 3 -27.20 8.64 -57.04
N GLY A 4 -26.78 8.78 -58.30
CA GLY A 4 -25.70 7.96 -58.85
C GLY A 4 -24.33 8.40 -58.36
N LEU A 5 -24.14 9.71 -58.16
CA LEU A 5 -22.86 10.28 -57.75
C LEU A 5 -22.36 9.69 -56.41
N PRO A 6 -23.11 9.75 -55.29
CA PRO A 6 -22.64 9.21 -54.01
C PRO A 6 -22.40 7.70 -54.02
N ASN A 7 -23.19 6.93 -54.79
CA ASN A 7 -23.01 5.49 -54.93
C ASN A 7 -21.75 5.13 -55.73
N ILE A 8 -21.51 5.81 -56.86
CA ILE A 8 -20.30 5.60 -57.66
C ILE A 8 -19.06 5.98 -56.84
N PHE A 9 -19.11 7.10 -56.11
CA PHE A 9 -18.03 7.48 -55.19
C PHE A 9 -17.79 6.44 -54.09
N ALA A 10 -18.84 5.89 -53.48
CA ALA A 10 -18.71 4.84 -52.47
C ALA A 10 -18.15 3.53 -53.04
N ILE A 11 -18.57 3.11 -54.23
CA ILE A 11 -18.06 1.90 -54.90
C ILE A 11 -16.57 2.08 -55.24
N VAL A 12 -16.18 3.23 -55.80
CA VAL A 12 -14.79 3.51 -56.13
C VAL A 12 -13.94 3.58 -54.85
N TYR A 13 -14.42 4.27 -53.82
CA TYR A 13 -13.69 4.41 -52.57
C TYR A 13 -13.55 3.06 -51.83
N TYR A 14 -14.65 2.38 -51.51
CA TYR A 14 -14.61 1.12 -50.77
C TYR A 14 -14.07 -0.06 -51.60
N GLY A 15 -14.14 0.02 -52.93
CA GLY A 15 -13.64 -1.02 -53.83
C GLY A 15 -12.13 -0.92 -54.12
N LEU A 16 -11.60 0.29 -54.33
CA LEU A 16 -10.23 0.50 -54.83
C LEU A 16 -9.31 1.23 -53.85
N ILE A 17 -9.85 2.09 -52.97
CA ILE A 17 -9.05 3.00 -52.14
C ILE A 17 -9.00 2.55 -50.67
N ALA A 18 -10.09 1.95 -50.17
CA ALA A 18 -10.22 1.59 -48.78
C ALA A 18 -9.20 0.54 -48.32
N SER A 19 -8.32 0.94 -47.42
CA SER A 19 -7.27 0.08 -46.86
C SER A 19 -7.87 -1.01 -45.98
N PRO A 20 -7.38 -2.26 -46.08
CA PRO A 20 -7.74 -3.31 -45.13
C PRO A 20 -7.21 -2.95 -43.73
N ILE A 21 -8.01 -3.25 -42.71
CA ILE A 21 -7.64 -3.10 -41.30
C ILE A 21 -7.77 -4.49 -40.67
N TYR A 22 -6.67 -4.94 -40.09
CA TYR A 22 -6.57 -6.21 -39.39
C TYR A 22 -6.72 -5.97 -37.89
N VAL A 23 -7.40 -6.88 -37.20
CA VAL A 23 -7.61 -6.79 -35.75
C VAL A 23 -7.06 -8.05 -35.09
N SER A 24 -6.24 -7.84 -34.07
CA SER A 24 -5.76 -8.90 -33.19
C SER A 24 -6.48 -8.81 -31.85
N HIS A 25 -7.09 -9.92 -31.44
CA HIS A 25 -7.85 -10.03 -30.20
C HIS A 25 -7.05 -10.80 -29.15
N ALA A 26 -6.98 -10.28 -27.93
CA ALA A 26 -6.44 -10.95 -26.76
C ALA A 26 -7.44 -10.86 -25.60
N SER A 27 -7.47 -11.86 -24.73
CA SER A 27 -8.40 -11.89 -23.60
C SER A 27 -7.68 -12.16 -22.28
N LEU A 28 -7.98 -11.29 -21.31
CA LEU A 28 -7.38 -11.28 -19.99
C LEU A 28 -8.47 -11.22 -18.94
N GLU A 29 -8.47 -12.16 -18.01
CA GLU A 29 -9.29 -12.07 -16.80
C GLU A 29 -8.43 -11.53 -15.66
N VAL A 30 -8.92 -10.46 -15.05
CA VAL A 30 -8.30 -9.85 -13.87
C VAL A 30 -9.34 -9.81 -12.77
N SER A 31 -9.21 -10.71 -11.81
CA SER A 31 -10.09 -10.77 -10.65
C SER A 31 -9.47 -9.96 -9.51
N GLY A 32 -10.19 -8.98 -8.99
CA GLY A 32 -9.82 -8.32 -7.75
C GLY A 32 -10.08 -9.23 -6.56
N SER A 33 -9.17 -9.26 -5.58
CA SER A 33 -9.45 -9.85 -4.27
C SER A 33 -10.54 -9.01 -3.60
N GLY A 34 -11.80 -9.44 -3.68
CA GLY A 34 -12.92 -8.75 -3.06
C GLY A 34 -12.61 -8.48 -1.59
N ARG A 35 -12.53 -7.20 -1.21
CA ARG A 35 -12.41 -6.84 0.21
C ARG A 35 -13.72 -7.25 0.89
N SER A 36 -13.67 -7.51 2.19
CA SER A 36 -14.84 -7.84 3.03
C SER A 36 -16.00 -6.84 2.93
N SER A 37 -15.77 -5.61 2.44
CA SER A 37 -16.81 -4.64 2.09
C SER A 37 -17.66 -5.04 0.89
N ASP A 38 -17.06 -5.67 -0.13
CA ASP A 38 -17.78 -6.16 -1.32
C ASP A 38 -18.67 -7.34 -0.97
N ALA A 39 -18.29 -8.17 0.01
CA ALA A 39 -19.09 -9.30 0.48
C ALA A 39 -20.39 -8.85 1.18
N LEU A 40 -20.34 -7.75 1.96
CA LEU A 40 -21.53 -7.15 2.57
C LEU A 40 -22.41 -6.43 1.53
N ALA A 41 -21.81 -5.74 0.56
CA ALA A 41 -22.54 -5.11 -0.54
C ALA A 41 -23.20 -6.14 -1.48
N SER A 42 -22.54 -7.27 -1.76
CA SER A 42 -23.10 -8.35 -2.58
C SER A 42 -24.24 -9.10 -1.89
N LEU A 43 -24.19 -9.21 -0.55
CA LEU A 43 -25.29 -9.79 0.23
C LEU A 43 -26.52 -8.87 0.27
N LEU A 44 -26.32 -7.55 0.29
CA LEU A 44 -27.40 -6.57 0.40
C LEU A 44 -28.05 -6.26 -0.95
N THR A 45 -27.31 -6.42 -2.06
CA THR A 45 -27.80 -6.14 -3.42
C THR A 45 -28.14 -7.40 -4.22
N GLY A 46 -27.77 -8.60 -3.73
CA GLY A 46 -27.96 -9.87 -4.46
C GLY A 46 -27.14 -9.97 -5.76
N TYR A 47 -26.27 -8.99 -6.03
CA TYR A 47 -25.47 -8.88 -7.24
C TYR A 47 -23.98 -8.97 -6.87
N SER A 48 -23.31 -10.04 -7.31
CA SER A 48 -21.86 -10.22 -7.13
C SER A 48 -21.12 -9.43 -8.21
N ALA A 49 -20.78 -8.16 -7.92
CA ALA A 49 -20.00 -7.31 -8.82
C ALA A 49 -18.47 -7.49 -8.68
N SER A 50 -17.99 -8.61 -8.12
CA SER A 50 -16.57 -8.84 -7.83
C SER A 50 -15.70 -9.05 -9.08
N GLY A 51 -16.28 -9.31 -10.24
CA GLY A 51 -15.54 -9.61 -11.48
C GLY A 51 -15.15 -8.40 -12.34
N GLY A 52 -15.62 -7.18 -12.03
CA GLY A 52 -15.43 -6.03 -12.92
C GLY A 52 -14.22 -5.15 -12.63
N THR A 53 -13.81 -5.02 -11.36
CA THR A 53 -12.86 -3.99 -10.93
C THR A 53 -11.48 -4.13 -11.58
N GLY A 54 -10.96 -5.35 -11.70
CA GLY A 54 -9.67 -5.61 -12.34
C GLY A 54 -9.67 -5.37 -13.86
N ALA A 55 -10.78 -5.64 -14.55
CA ALA A 55 -10.91 -5.38 -15.98
C ALA A 55 -10.92 -3.88 -16.31
N TYR A 56 -11.49 -3.04 -15.44
CA TYR A 56 -11.41 -1.59 -15.58
C TYR A 56 -9.99 -1.06 -15.40
N VAL A 57 -9.19 -1.66 -14.49
CA VAL A 57 -7.77 -1.30 -14.34
C VAL A 57 -7.00 -1.54 -15.63
N VAL A 58 -7.27 -2.67 -16.32
CA VAL A 58 -6.69 -2.95 -17.65
C VAL A 58 -7.09 -1.90 -18.68
N GLN A 59 -8.38 -1.57 -18.74
CA GLN A 59 -8.90 -0.57 -19.67
C GLN A 59 -8.27 0.81 -19.45
N ASP A 60 -8.22 1.28 -18.21
CA ASP A 60 -7.66 2.59 -17.86
C ASP A 60 -6.15 2.64 -18.11
N PHE A 61 -5.44 1.53 -17.80
CA PHE A 61 -4.01 1.42 -18.04
C PHE A 61 -3.68 1.54 -19.53
N ILE A 62 -4.36 0.77 -20.37
CA ILE A 62 -4.15 0.79 -21.83
C ILE A 62 -4.48 2.17 -22.39
N ALA A 63 -5.46 2.88 -21.84
CA ALA A 63 -5.81 4.22 -22.30
C ALA A 63 -4.78 5.31 -21.89
N THR A 64 -3.82 5.02 -21.01
CA THR A 64 -2.90 6.02 -20.48
C THR A 64 -1.91 6.56 -21.52
N PRO A 65 -1.43 7.81 -21.37
CA PRO A 65 -0.34 8.35 -22.19
C PRO A 65 0.98 7.59 -22.03
N ASP A 66 1.22 6.99 -20.85
CA ASP A 66 2.47 6.28 -20.57
C ASP A 66 2.54 4.96 -21.34
N GLU A 67 1.43 4.22 -21.42
CA GLU A 67 1.34 3.03 -22.25
C GLU A 67 1.55 3.37 -23.72
N PHE A 68 0.84 4.40 -24.20
CA PHE A 68 1.01 4.90 -25.55
C PHE A 68 2.48 5.20 -25.89
N LYS A 69 3.22 5.89 -25.01
CA LYS A 69 4.63 6.20 -25.24
C LYS A 69 5.50 4.94 -25.31
N ARG A 70 5.22 3.92 -24.50
CA ARG A 70 5.96 2.65 -24.55
C ARG A 70 5.72 1.92 -25.87
N VAL A 71 4.46 1.81 -26.29
CA VAL A 71 4.10 1.21 -27.58
C VAL A 71 4.74 1.99 -28.74
N ASP A 72 4.63 3.33 -28.74
CA ASP A 72 5.18 4.18 -29.81
C ASP A 72 6.72 4.06 -29.91
N SER A 73 7.41 4.00 -28.77
CA SER A 73 8.86 3.83 -28.73
C SER A 73 9.34 2.51 -29.33
N HIS A 74 8.52 1.46 -29.32
CA HIS A 74 8.86 0.13 -29.82
C HIS A 74 8.47 -0.07 -31.28
N PHE A 75 7.36 0.53 -31.71
CA PHE A 75 6.71 0.19 -32.98
C PHE A 75 6.66 1.33 -34.00
N ASP A 76 7.02 2.56 -33.61
CA ASP A 76 6.84 3.79 -34.40
C ASP A 76 5.43 3.85 -34.99
N LEU A 77 4.45 4.15 -34.14
CA LEU A 77 3.04 4.13 -34.53
C LEU A 77 2.76 5.16 -35.62
N ALA A 78 3.53 6.26 -35.65
CA ALA A 78 3.44 7.26 -36.71
C ALA A 78 3.79 6.67 -38.08
N ALA A 79 4.81 5.82 -38.19
CA ALA A 79 5.16 5.13 -39.43
C ALA A 79 4.13 4.06 -39.82
N GLN A 80 3.62 3.29 -38.85
CA GLN A 80 2.59 2.28 -39.12
C GLN A 80 1.28 2.91 -39.59
N TYR A 81 0.84 3.99 -38.94
CA TYR A 81 -0.42 4.64 -39.26
C TYR A 81 -0.39 5.42 -40.58
N LYS A 82 0.79 5.72 -41.13
CA LYS A 82 0.94 6.28 -42.49
C LYS A 82 0.57 5.28 -43.60
N GLN A 83 0.51 3.98 -43.30
CA GLN A 83 0.18 2.93 -44.28
C GLN A 83 -1.33 2.87 -44.61
N TYR A 84 -2.16 3.50 -43.80
CA TYR A 84 -3.60 3.62 -44.02
C TYR A 84 -3.95 4.67 -45.10
N ASP A 85 -5.12 4.53 -45.75
CA ASP A 85 -5.60 5.42 -46.82
C ASP A 85 -5.97 6.83 -46.30
N PHE A 86 -6.15 7.85 -47.15
CA PHE A 86 -6.34 9.24 -46.70
C PHE A 86 -7.53 9.49 -45.74
N ILE A 87 -8.52 8.59 -45.71
CA ILE A 87 -9.71 8.66 -44.84
C ILE A 87 -9.55 7.76 -43.60
N SER A 88 -8.89 6.61 -43.72
CA SER A 88 -8.56 5.70 -42.62
C SER A 88 -7.23 6.04 -41.93
N ARG A 89 -6.41 6.87 -42.55
CA ARG A 89 -5.18 7.46 -42.04
C ARG A 89 -5.60 8.39 -40.93
N PHE A 90 -5.09 8.04 -39.76
CA PHE A 90 -5.48 8.66 -38.53
C PHE A 90 -5.14 10.15 -38.56
N GLY A 91 -6.19 10.97 -38.74
CA GLY A 91 -6.10 12.42 -38.94
C GLY A 91 -7.17 13.08 -39.82
N SER A 92 -8.33 12.46 -40.04
CA SER A 92 -9.41 13.07 -40.84
C SER A 92 -9.77 14.48 -40.35
N PHE A 93 -9.63 15.45 -41.26
CA PHE A 93 -9.83 16.91 -41.21
C PHE A 93 -9.21 17.72 -40.06
N GLY A 94 -9.19 17.21 -38.82
CA GLY A 94 -8.72 17.91 -37.63
C GLY A 94 -7.23 17.76 -37.29
N SER A 95 -6.55 16.71 -37.78
CA SER A 95 -5.13 16.48 -37.49
C SER A 95 -4.19 16.74 -38.68
N MET A 96 -4.71 17.12 -39.84
CA MET A 96 -3.90 17.56 -40.99
C MET A 96 -2.92 18.69 -40.63
N PHE A 97 -3.17 19.43 -39.55
CA PHE A 97 -2.38 20.58 -39.11
C PHE A 97 -1.58 20.36 -37.82
N SER A 98 -1.59 19.17 -37.21
CA SER A 98 -0.90 18.95 -35.94
C SER A 98 -0.10 17.65 -35.93
N HIS A 99 1.23 17.80 -35.94
CA HIS A 99 2.21 16.75 -35.66
C HIS A 99 2.37 16.50 -34.14
N SER A 100 1.38 16.87 -33.33
CA SER A 100 1.46 16.76 -31.88
C SER A 100 1.18 15.33 -31.41
N ASP A 101 1.96 14.86 -30.43
CA ASP A 101 1.81 13.60 -29.70
C ASP A 101 0.35 13.31 -29.28
N ILE A 102 -0.45 14.35 -29.03
CA ILE A 102 -1.87 14.24 -28.65
C ILE A 102 -2.72 13.61 -29.76
N ALA A 103 -2.45 13.95 -31.03
CA ALA A 103 -3.18 13.39 -32.16
C ALA A 103 -2.83 11.90 -32.33
N LEU A 104 -1.56 11.54 -32.13
CA LEU A 104 -1.09 10.17 -32.21
C LEU A 104 -1.65 9.33 -31.05
N TRP A 105 -1.68 9.87 -29.82
CA TRP A 105 -2.30 9.22 -28.67
C TRP A 105 -3.81 9.00 -28.84
N SER A 106 -4.54 9.99 -29.36
CA SER A 106 -5.97 9.85 -29.69
C SER A 106 -6.21 8.75 -30.72
N SER A 107 -5.28 8.58 -31.66
CA SER A 107 -5.32 7.54 -32.69
C SER A 107 -5.03 6.17 -32.10
N TYR A 108 -4.02 6.07 -31.24
CA TYR A 108 -3.72 4.88 -30.47
C TYR A 108 -4.93 4.40 -29.66
N LYS A 109 -5.62 5.28 -28.92
CA LYS A 109 -6.84 4.90 -28.16
C LYS A 109 -7.99 4.37 -29.04
N LYS A 110 -8.04 4.77 -30.32
CA LYS A 110 -9.02 4.22 -31.28
C LYS A 110 -8.58 2.89 -31.85
N ALA A 111 -7.28 2.67 -31.97
CA ALA A 111 -6.69 1.45 -32.50
C ALA A 111 -6.59 0.33 -31.45
N ALA A 112 -6.30 0.67 -30.19
CA ALA A 112 -6.26 -0.25 -29.05
C ALA A 112 -7.51 -0.05 -28.20
N GLN A 113 -8.51 -0.90 -28.43
CA GLN A 113 -9.79 -0.88 -27.73
C GLN A 113 -9.85 -2.00 -26.70
N VAL A 114 -10.48 -1.70 -25.56
CA VAL A 114 -10.71 -2.70 -24.51
C VAL A 114 -12.22 -2.76 -24.27
N THR A 115 -12.78 -3.95 -24.44
CA THR A 115 -14.19 -4.23 -24.13
C THR A 115 -14.25 -5.17 -22.93
N ILE A 116 -15.13 -4.85 -21.97
CA ILE A 116 -15.29 -5.66 -20.77
C ILE A 116 -16.55 -6.51 -20.94
N SER A 117 -16.39 -7.84 -20.88
CA SER A 117 -17.50 -8.77 -20.95
C SER A 117 -18.33 -8.74 -19.65
N LYS A 118 -19.58 -9.22 -19.72
CA LYS A 118 -20.41 -9.40 -18.52
C LYS A 118 -19.81 -10.37 -17.49
N SER A 119 -18.89 -11.24 -17.93
CA SER A 119 -18.17 -12.17 -17.05
C SER A 119 -16.91 -11.56 -16.42
N GLY A 120 -16.60 -10.28 -16.68
CA GLY A 120 -15.42 -9.61 -16.11
C GLY A 120 -14.12 -9.84 -16.89
N ILE A 121 -14.20 -10.34 -18.13
CA ILE A 121 -13.03 -10.56 -18.98
C ILE A 121 -12.77 -9.28 -19.78
N ALA A 122 -11.53 -8.78 -19.74
CA ALA A 122 -11.07 -7.71 -20.59
C ALA A 122 -10.63 -8.28 -21.94
N GLU A 123 -11.33 -7.91 -23.00
CA GLU A 123 -10.99 -8.22 -24.38
C GLU A 123 -10.27 -7.03 -25.01
N ILE A 124 -9.01 -7.22 -25.36
CA ILE A 124 -8.14 -6.23 -25.96
C ILE A 124 -8.15 -6.47 -27.48
N ALA A 125 -8.64 -5.49 -28.23
CA ALA A 125 -8.66 -5.49 -29.68
C ALA A 125 -7.70 -4.42 -30.20
N VAL A 126 -6.71 -4.83 -30.99
CA VAL A 126 -5.71 -3.90 -31.57
C VAL A 126 -5.77 -3.92 -33.08
N HIS A 127 -5.92 -2.73 -33.66
CA HIS A 127 -6.01 -2.52 -35.09
C HIS A 127 -4.63 -2.26 -35.71
N GLY A 128 -4.31 -2.96 -36.79
CA GLY A 128 -3.05 -2.81 -37.53
C GLY A 128 -3.24 -2.81 -39.06
N PRO A 129 -2.31 -2.20 -39.81
CA PRO A 129 -2.31 -2.24 -41.28
C PRO A 129 -2.10 -3.64 -41.85
N THR A 130 -1.42 -4.51 -41.09
CA THR A 130 -1.20 -5.92 -41.42
C THR A 130 -1.52 -6.80 -40.22
N ALA A 131 -1.87 -8.07 -40.46
CA ALA A 131 -2.13 -9.02 -39.38
C ALA A 131 -0.93 -9.16 -38.42
N GLN A 132 0.30 -9.13 -38.94
CA GLN A 132 1.51 -9.24 -38.13
C GLN A 132 1.70 -8.01 -37.23
N GLN A 133 1.55 -6.79 -37.77
CA GLN A 133 1.67 -5.57 -36.97
C GLN A 133 0.59 -5.48 -35.89
N ALA A 134 -0.67 -5.84 -36.22
CA ALA A 134 -1.75 -5.89 -35.23
C ALA A 134 -1.43 -6.89 -34.11
N HIS A 135 -0.91 -8.06 -34.47
CA HIS A 135 -0.52 -9.11 -33.53
C HIS A 135 0.64 -8.68 -32.61
N ASP A 136 1.72 -8.14 -33.18
CA ASP A 136 2.91 -7.75 -32.42
C ASP A 136 2.59 -6.63 -31.42
N VAL A 137 1.81 -5.62 -31.84
CA VAL A 137 1.38 -4.54 -30.95
C VAL A 137 0.45 -5.07 -29.85
N ALA A 138 -0.51 -5.95 -30.18
CA ALA A 138 -1.38 -6.57 -29.19
C ALA A 138 -0.60 -7.43 -28.17
N LEU A 139 0.42 -8.17 -28.62
CA LEU A 139 1.27 -8.97 -27.75
C LEU A 139 2.08 -8.11 -26.80
N PHE A 140 2.61 -6.99 -27.28
CA PHE A 140 3.30 -6.03 -26.45
C PHE A 140 2.37 -5.44 -25.38
N ILE A 141 1.21 -4.92 -25.77
CA ILE A 141 0.23 -4.33 -24.83
C ILE A 141 -0.21 -5.36 -23.78
N LEU A 142 -0.47 -6.60 -24.18
CA LEU A 142 -0.84 -7.68 -23.25
C LEU A 142 0.26 -7.92 -22.21
N ASN A 143 1.52 -8.00 -22.64
CA ASN A 143 2.63 -8.24 -21.72
C ASN A 143 2.87 -7.03 -20.81
N ASP A 144 2.84 -5.82 -21.33
CA ASP A 144 3.04 -4.60 -20.54
C ASP A 144 1.92 -4.41 -19.50
N THR A 145 0.68 -4.72 -19.86
CA THR A 145 -0.47 -4.75 -18.93
C THR A 145 -0.26 -5.75 -17.80
N VAL A 146 0.18 -6.97 -18.12
CA VAL A 146 0.44 -8.01 -17.12
C VAL A 146 1.57 -7.58 -16.16
N ASP A 147 2.63 -6.98 -16.70
CA ASP A 147 3.75 -6.50 -15.89
C ASP A 147 3.39 -5.27 -15.06
N HIS A 148 2.49 -4.41 -15.55
CA HIS A 148 1.93 -3.31 -14.77
C HIS A 148 1.15 -3.82 -13.55
N ILE A 149 0.23 -4.77 -13.74
CA ILE A 149 -0.56 -5.35 -12.64
C ILE A 149 0.35 -6.06 -11.63
N ARG A 150 1.37 -6.81 -12.09
CA ARG A 150 2.37 -7.41 -11.19
C ARG A 150 3.13 -6.36 -10.38
N ASN A 151 3.51 -5.25 -11.01
CA ASN A 151 4.17 -4.15 -10.32
C ASN A 151 3.23 -3.46 -9.32
N LEU A 152 1.94 -3.34 -9.64
CA LEU A 152 0.93 -2.80 -8.74
C LEU A 152 0.80 -3.70 -7.50
N ASN A 153 0.62 -5.01 -7.68
CA ASN A 153 0.62 -5.97 -6.57
C ASN A 153 1.89 -5.82 -5.73
N ARG A 154 3.09 -5.88 -6.34
CA ARG A 154 4.36 -5.75 -5.60
C ARG A 154 4.46 -4.44 -4.80
N ARG A 155 4.00 -3.32 -5.35
CA ARG A 155 3.98 -2.03 -4.63
C ARG A 155 3.04 -2.09 -3.43
N GLU A 156 1.83 -2.61 -3.59
CA GLU A 156 0.90 -2.77 -2.49
C GLU A 156 1.47 -3.68 -1.38
N GLN A 157 2.12 -4.78 -1.74
CA GLN A 157 2.77 -5.68 -0.78
C GLN A 157 3.83 -4.97 0.07
N VAL A 158 4.63 -4.08 -0.55
CA VAL A 158 5.61 -3.25 0.15
C VAL A 158 4.91 -2.22 1.04
N ASP A 159 3.86 -1.57 0.54
CA ASP A 159 3.13 -0.55 1.29
C ASP A 159 2.46 -1.13 2.54
N TYR A 160 1.88 -2.34 2.46
CA TYR A 160 1.27 -3.04 3.60
C TYR A 160 2.24 -3.32 4.75
N THR A 161 3.53 -3.54 4.44
CA THR A 161 4.54 -3.94 5.43
C THR A 161 5.45 -2.79 5.86
N SER A 162 5.64 -1.76 5.03
CA SER A 162 6.58 -0.66 5.29
C SER A 162 6.28 0.09 6.60
N ALA A 163 5.02 0.48 6.82
CA ALA A 163 4.61 1.18 8.04
C ALA A 163 4.76 0.31 9.29
N ALA A 164 4.41 -0.98 9.21
CA ALA A 164 4.53 -1.91 10.33
C ALA A 164 6.00 -2.23 10.67
N ASN A 165 6.86 -2.40 9.65
CA ASN A 165 8.29 -2.57 9.82
C ASN A 165 8.95 -1.36 10.48
N GLY A 166 8.59 -0.15 10.03
CA GLY A 166 9.10 1.10 10.62
C GLY A 166 8.73 1.24 12.10
N GLU A 167 7.52 0.82 12.47
CA GLU A 167 7.08 0.86 13.88
C GLU A 167 7.79 -0.18 14.75
N VAL A 168 8.01 -1.40 14.23
CA VAL A 168 8.81 -2.42 14.92
C VAL A 168 10.24 -1.92 15.17
N GLU A 169 10.90 -1.38 14.14
CA GLU A 169 12.26 -0.85 14.27
C GLU A 169 12.34 0.31 15.27
N ARG A 170 11.33 1.19 15.28
CA ARG A 170 11.24 2.30 16.23
C ARG A 170 11.12 1.80 17.67
N LEU A 171 10.29 0.79 17.91
CA LEU A 171 10.07 0.22 19.24
C LEU A 171 11.25 -0.64 19.71
N GLU A 172 11.94 -1.34 18.81
CA GLU A 172 13.19 -2.05 19.14
C GLU A 172 14.27 -1.08 19.62
N LYS A 173 14.43 0.06 18.94
CA LYS A 173 15.37 1.12 19.36
C LYS A 173 14.96 1.73 20.71
N ALA A 174 13.67 1.98 20.92
CA ALA A 174 13.15 2.50 22.18
C ALA A 174 13.44 1.53 23.34
N LEU A 175 13.14 0.24 23.17
CA LEU A 175 13.40 -0.78 24.17
C LEU A 175 14.89 -0.95 24.47
N GLN A 176 15.75 -0.85 23.45
CA GLN A 176 17.20 -0.89 23.65
C GLN A 176 17.69 0.31 24.47
N GLU A 177 17.13 1.50 24.23
CA GLU A 177 17.47 2.71 24.99
C GLU A 177 16.97 2.65 26.44
N ASP A 178 15.79 2.08 26.67
CA ASP A 178 15.25 1.83 28.01
C ASP A 178 16.14 0.87 28.80
N GLN A 179 16.59 -0.21 28.15
CA GLN A 179 17.54 -1.15 28.74
C GLN A 179 18.86 -0.46 29.10
N ARG A 180 19.39 0.39 28.22
CA ARG A 180 20.62 1.17 28.50
C ARG A 180 20.42 2.13 29.66
N THR A 181 19.29 2.82 29.70
CA THR A 181 18.94 3.77 30.76
C THR A 181 18.83 3.08 32.12
N LEU A 182 18.16 1.91 32.18
CA LEU A 182 18.09 1.09 33.38
C LEU A 182 19.47 0.60 33.84
N GLN A 183 20.33 0.17 32.91
CA GLN A 183 21.69 -0.26 33.27
C GLN A 183 22.53 0.92 33.78
N ALA A 184 22.46 2.07 33.12
CA ALA A 184 23.15 3.29 33.57
C ALA A 184 22.67 3.73 34.96
N PHE A 185 21.37 3.64 35.22
CA PHE A 185 20.79 3.90 36.54
C PHE A 185 21.35 2.95 37.61
N ARG A 186 21.42 1.64 37.32
CA ARG A 186 21.97 0.63 38.25
C ARG A 186 23.45 0.86 38.53
N VAL A 187 24.24 1.20 37.51
CA VAL A 187 25.67 1.53 37.67
C VAL A 187 25.84 2.80 38.50
N ARG A 188 25.03 3.85 38.26
CA ARG A 188 25.10 5.13 38.97
C ARG A 188 24.74 5.00 40.45
N THR A 189 23.68 4.25 40.75
CA THR A 189 23.14 4.12 42.11
C THR A 189 23.80 2.98 42.90
N GLY A 190 24.41 2.01 42.23
CA GLY A 190 24.90 0.77 42.84
C GLY A 190 23.77 -0.14 43.37
N ILE A 191 22.50 0.23 43.13
CA ILE A 191 21.32 -0.47 43.64
C ILE A 191 20.71 -1.27 42.49
N TYR A 192 20.73 -2.59 42.61
CA TYR A 192 20.14 -3.48 41.59
C TYR A 192 18.60 -3.54 41.69
N GLN A 193 18.09 -3.61 42.92
CA GLN A 193 16.66 -3.65 43.25
C GLN A 193 16.39 -2.70 44.43
N PRO A 194 15.80 -1.51 44.19
CA PRO A 194 15.55 -0.54 45.24
C PRO A 194 14.59 -1.04 46.33
N ALA A 195 13.59 -1.84 45.97
CA ALA A 195 12.64 -2.41 46.92
C ALA A 195 13.31 -3.32 47.97
N SER A 196 14.19 -4.24 47.54
CA SER A 196 14.91 -5.12 48.48
C SER A 196 15.89 -4.34 49.35
N TYR A 197 16.52 -3.32 48.78
CA TYR A 197 17.43 -2.43 49.50
C TYR A 197 16.68 -1.59 50.56
N PHE A 198 15.51 -1.07 50.22
CA PHE A 198 14.63 -0.34 51.15
C PHE A 198 14.19 -1.21 52.34
N THR A 199 13.76 -2.45 52.09
CA THR A 199 13.39 -3.40 53.15
C THR A 199 14.57 -3.65 54.08
N THR A 200 15.75 -3.92 53.53
CA THR A 200 16.97 -4.16 54.33
C THR A 200 17.32 -2.96 55.21
N MET A 201 17.22 -1.73 54.66
CA MET A 201 17.48 -0.51 55.43
C MET A 201 16.46 -0.25 56.54
N THR A 202 15.18 -0.54 56.30
CA THR A 202 14.14 -0.41 57.31
C THR A 202 14.31 -1.43 58.44
N THR A 203 14.76 -2.64 58.13
CA THR A 203 15.14 -3.64 59.14
C THR A 203 16.31 -3.15 60.00
N HIS A 204 17.38 -2.65 59.40
CA HIS A 204 18.50 -2.08 60.17
C HIS A 204 18.11 -0.86 61.01
N MET A 205 17.23 0.01 60.51
CA MET A 205 16.67 1.11 61.29
C MET A 205 15.92 0.59 62.52
N THR A 206 15.12 -0.47 62.34
CA THR A 206 14.37 -1.10 63.43
C THR A 206 15.33 -1.67 64.49
N GLU A 207 16.42 -2.31 64.08
CA GLU A 207 17.46 -2.79 64.99
C GLU A 207 18.14 -1.66 65.78
N LEU A 208 18.45 -0.53 65.13
CA LEU A 208 19.02 0.64 65.79
C LEU A 208 18.05 1.27 66.80
N LEU A 209 16.76 1.36 66.46
CA LEU A 209 15.72 1.86 67.36
C LEU A 209 15.55 0.97 68.60
N LEU A 210 15.58 -0.35 68.43
CA LEU A 210 15.58 -1.30 69.55
C LEU A 210 16.82 -1.12 70.43
N LYS A 211 18.00 -0.95 69.83
CA LYS A 211 19.26 -0.74 70.57
C LYS A 211 19.29 0.60 71.32
N ARG A 212 18.68 1.64 70.75
CA ARG A 212 18.47 2.94 71.38
C ARG A 212 17.58 2.80 72.62
N LEU A 213 16.47 2.06 72.51
CA LEU A 213 15.54 1.82 73.62
C LEU A 213 16.22 1.07 74.76
N ASP A 214 16.94 -0.02 74.47
CA ASP A 214 17.69 -0.80 75.47
C ASP A 214 18.78 0.05 76.16
N THR A 215 19.55 0.83 75.39
CA THR A 215 20.59 1.71 75.93
C THR A 215 19.99 2.81 76.83
N SER A 216 18.85 3.39 76.42
CA SER A 216 18.13 4.40 77.21
C SER A 216 17.61 3.82 78.52
N ALA A 217 17.06 2.61 78.50
CA ALA A 217 16.60 1.92 79.71
C ALA A 217 17.76 1.65 80.68
N LYS A 218 18.93 1.24 80.18
CA LYS A 218 20.15 1.04 80.99
C LYS A 218 20.62 2.34 81.66
N ILE A 219 20.61 3.46 80.93
CA ILE A 219 20.94 4.77 81.50
C ILE A 219 19.97 5.14 82.63
N ALA A 220 18.66 4.99 82.39
CA ALA A 220 17.63 5.31 83.38
C ALA A 220 17.78 4.47 84.65
N GLY A 221 18.02 3.16 84.51
CA GLY A 221 18.26 2.26 85.66
C GLY A 221 19.51 2.63 86.46
N LEU A 222 20.61 2.98 85.79
CA LEU A 222 21.86 3.37 86.44
C LEU A 222 21.76 4.72 87.17
N LEU A 223 21.10 5.71 86.58
CA LEU A 223 20.90 7.01 87.20
C LEU A 223 19.92 6.98 88.37
N GLY A 224 18.90 6.12 88.30
CA GLY A 224 17.98 5.86 89.42
C GLY A 224 18.67 5.21 90.62
N ALA A 225 19.69 4.37 90.37
CA ALA A 225 20.47 3.72 91.42
C ALA A 225 21.65 4.57 91.94
N THR A 226 22.29 5.36 91.09
CA THR A 226 23.45 6.20 91.46
C THR A 226 23.48 7.48 90.60
N PRO A 227 23.17 8.66 91.15
CA PRO A 227 23.00 9.89 90.38
C PRO A 227 24.22 10.36 89.57
N ASN A 228 25.44 9.89 89.89
CA ASN A 228 26.68 10.34 89.25
C ASN A 228 27.52 9.16 88.71
N SER A 229 26.84 8.13 88.20
CA SER A 229 27.49 6.91 87.66
C SER A 229 28.36 7.19 86.43
N ILE A 230 29.62 6.76 86.48
CA ILE A 230 30.56 6.80 85.33
C ILE A 230 30.07 5.89 84.20
N ALA A 231 29.47 4.74 84.55
CA ALA A 231 28.90 3.81 83.56
C ALA A 231 27.71 4.44 82.81
N ALA A 232 26.90 5.26 83.48
CA ALA A 232 25.83 6.00 82.82
C ALA A 232 26.38 6.97 81.76
N LYS A 233 27.48 7.68 82.04
CA LYS A 233 28.14 8.56 81.06
C LYS A 233 28.64 7.80 79.82
N ALA A 234 29.17 6.59 80.00
CA ALA A 234 29.60 5.74 78.89
C ALA A 234 28.41 5.34 78.01
N PHE A 235 27.28 4.94 78.59
CA PHE A 235 26.06 4.64 77.84
C PHE A 235 25.45 5.87 77.18
N THR A 236 25.54 7.06 77.79
CA THR A 236 25.11 8.32 77.14
C THR A 236 25.92 8.62 75.88
N SER A 237 27.24 8.39 75.92
CA SER A 237 28.08 8.50 74.71
C SER A 237 27.76 7.44 73.66
N GLN A 238 27.38 6.23 74.08
CA GLN A 238 26.93 5.20 73.14
C GLN A 238 25.58 5.57 72.51
N LEU A 239 24.67 6.17 73.29
CA LEU A 239 23.37 6.63 72.82
C LEU A 239 23.51 7.72 71.76
N SER A 240 24.42 8.69 71.94
CA SER A 240 24.65 9.74 70.93
C SER A 240 25.20 9.19 69.60
N ILE A 241 26.02 8.13 69.66
CA ILE A 241 26.49 7.42 68.47
C ILE A 241 25.32 6.72 67.77
N ILE A 242 24.45 6.03 68.53
CA ILE A 242 23.26 5.36 68.00
C ILE A 242 22.29 6.38 67.37
N ASP A 243 22.06 7.51 68.03
CA ASP A 243 21.21 8.59 67.51
C ASP A 243 21.76 9.14 66.18
N SER A 244 23.08 9.36 66.08
CA SER A 244 23.72 9.76 64.81
C SER A 244 23.59 8.70 63.71
N MET A 245 23.64 7.40 64.07
CA MET A 245 23.40 6.31 63.11
C MET A 245 21.94 6.27 62.64
N ILE A 246 20.98 6.55 63.52
CA ILE A 246 19.55 6.66 63.19
C ILE A 246 19.30 7.83 62.24
N ASP A 247 19.87 9.00 62.51
CA ASP A 247 19.71 10.17 61.63
C ASP A 247 20.27 9.91 60.22
N LYS A 248 21.44 9.26 60.13
CA LYS A 248 22.01 8.83 58.84
C LYS A 248 21.12 7.79 58.13
N ALA A 249 20.58 6.82 58.87
CA ALA A 249 19.68 5.82 58.30
C ALA A 249 18.38 6.44 57.79
N HIS A 250 17.83 7.46 58.47
CA HIS A 250 16.66 8.21 57.98
C HIS A 250 16.96 8.93 56.66
N GLY A 251 18.10 9.61 56.57
CA GLY A 251 18.54 10.28 55.33
C GLY A 251 18.65 9.29 54.17
N ASN A 252 19.30 8.15 54.39
CA ASN A 252 19.45 7.10 53.38
C ASN A 252 18.09 6.53 52.92
N ILE A 253 17.15 6.29 53.84
CA ILE A 253 15.80 5.78 53.52
C ILE A 253 15.04 6.79 52.64
N ALA A 254 15.14 8.09 52.93
CA ALA A 254 14.50 9.13 52.12
C ALA A 254 15.06 9.19 50.68
N GLU A 255 16.39 9.08 50.54
CA GLU A 255 17.07 9.03 49.23
C GLU A 255 16.67 7.78 48.42
N ILE A 256 16.57 6.62 49.09
CA ILE A 256 16.15 5.36 48.47
C ILE A 256 14.70 5.46 47.97
N ASN A 257 13.79 6.13 48.70
CA ASN A 257 12.41 6.32 48.24
C ASN A 257 12.36 7.10 46.92
N GLN A 258 13.12 8.18 46.80
CA GLN A 258 13.20 8.95 45.55
C GLN A 258 13.79 8.11 44.41
N THR A 259 14.88 7.40 44.69
CA THR A 259 15.54 6.48 43.75
C THR A 259 14.61 5.34 43.31
N SER A 260 13.78 4.82 44.21
CA SER A 260 12.81 3.76 43.93
C SER A 260 11.71 4.24 42.98
N ALA A 261 11.25 5.48 43.13
CA ALA A 261 10.26 6.06 42.22
C ALA A 261 10.82 6.25 40.80
N GLU A 262 12.06 6.73 40.66
CA GLU A 262 12.74 6.85 39.36
C GLU A 262 12.92 5.47 38.70
N PHE A 263 13.37 4.47 39.47
CA PHE A 263 13.52 3.10 38.98
C PHE A 263 12.19 2.51 38.51
N ALA A 264 11.12 2.64 39.30
CA ALA A 264 9.80 2.13 38.95
C ALA A 264 9.26 2.77 37.66
N ALA A 265 9.53 4.06 37.44
CA ALA A 265 9.16 4.73 36.20
C ALA A 265 9.93 4.17 34.99
N LEU A 266 11.24 3.92 35.13
CA LEU A 266 12.06 3.32 34.07
C LEU A 266 11.63 1.87 33.76
N GLU A 267 11.33 1.07 34.78
CA GLU A 267 10.84 -0.31 34.63
C GLU A 267 9.46 -0.34 33.97
N THR A 268 8.56 0.55 34.38
CA THR A 268 7.23 0.68 33.77
C THR A 268 7.33 1.07 32.29
N LYS A 269 8.21 2.02 31.96
CA LYS A 269 8.47 2.44 30.58
C LYS A 269 8.97 1.27 29.73
N GLN A 270 9.95 0.51 30.24
CA GLN A 270 10.47 -0.69 29.59
C GLN A 270 9.37 -1.74 29.34
N ASP A 271 8.50 -2.01 30.32
CA ASP A 271 7.39 -2.96 30.16
C ASP A 271 6.36 -2.49 29.12
N ILE A 272 6.04 -1.19 29.11
CA ILE A 272 5.16 -0.59 28.10
C ILE A 272 5.77 -0.76 26.71
N ASP A 273 7.04 -0.39 26.51
CA ASP A 273 7.71 -0.48 25.21
C ASP A 273 7.86 -1.95 24.75
N ALA A 274 8.10 -2.88 25.67
CA ALA A 274 8.12 -4.32 25.37
C ALA A 274 6.73 -4.85 24.93
N ARG A 275 5.65 -4.42 25.59
CA ARG A 275 4.28 -4.79 25.20
C ARG A 275 3.90 -4.17 23.86
N LEU A 276 4.27 -2.91 23.62
CA LEU A 276 4.05 -2.25 22.34
C LEU A 276 4.81 -2.95 21.21
N LEU A 277 6.06 -3.35 21.46
CA LEU A 277 6.85 -4.11 20.49
C LEU A 277 6.16 -5.44 20.12
N ALA A 278 5.66 -6.18 21.11
CA ALA A 278 4.92 -7.42 20.86
C ALA A 278 3.64 -7.18 20.02
N GLN A 279 2.92 -6.09 20.29
CA GLN A 279 1.75 -5.70 19.49
C GLN A 279 2.12 -5.29 18.07
N ALA A 280 3.21 -4.52 17.90
CA ALA A 280 3.71 -4.12 16.59
C ALA A 280 4.17 -5.33 15.76
N GLN A 281 4.83 -6.30 16.38
CA GLN A 281 5.19 -7.57 15.73
C GLN A 281 3.95 -8.36 15.31
N ALA A 282 2.90 -8.40 16.13
CA ALA A 282 1.63 -9.02 15.76
C ALA A 282 0.96 -8.30 14.58
N ALA A 283 0.96 -6.97 14.57
CA ALA A 283 0.47 -6.16 13.46
C ALA A 283 1.29 -6.41 12.18
N LEU A 284 2.62 -6.52 12.28
CA LEU A 284 3.50 -6.86 11.17
C LEU A 284 3.19 -8.25 10.61
N MET A 285 2.98 -9.26 11.46
CA MET A 285 2.56 -10.59 11.01
C MET A 285 1.23 -10.53 10.25
N GLN A 286 0.26 -9.79 10.76
CA GLN A 286 -1.04 -9.62 10.10
C GLN A 286 -0.93 -8.86 8.77
N SER A 287 -0.08 -7.84 8.70
CA SER A 287 0.25 -7.11 7.47
C SER A 287 0.97 -8.01 6.47
N SER A 288 1.87 -8.88 6.94
CA SER A 288 2.60 -9.82 6.08
C SER A 288 1.67 -10.87 5.46
N ILE A 289 0.68 -11.35 6.21
CA ILE A 289 -0.37 -12.24 5.69
C ILE A 289 -1.22 -11.53 4.63
N LYS A 290 -1.52 -10.24 4.82
CA LYS A 290 -2.25 -9.45 3.82
C LYS A 290 -1.39 -9.17 2.58
N ALA A 291 -0.10 -8.90 2.77
CA ALA A 291 0.85 -8.70 1.70
C ALA A 291 1.19 -9.99 0.93
N SER A 292 1.00 -11.18 1.51
CA SER A 292 1.17 -12.42 0.74
C SER A 292 -0.02 -12.73 -0.17
N GLN A 293 -1.13 -12.02 -0.02
CA GLN A 293 -2.30 -12.14 -0.88
C GLN A 293 -2.20 -11.12 -2.02
N ASP A 294 -2.26 -11.61 -3.26
CA ASP A 294 -2.31 -10.72 -4.42
C ASP A 294 -3.64 -9.98 -4.47
N HIS A 295 -3.58 -8.67 -4.72
CA HIS A 295 -4.78 -7.84 -4.86
C HIS A 295 -5.49 -8.10 -6.19
N TYR A 296 -4.72 -8.35 -7.25
CA TYR A 296 -5.22 -8.71 -8.57
C TYR A 296 -4.66 -10.05 -9.02
N TYR A 297 -5.54 -11.00 -9.33
CA TYR A 297 -5.20 -12.28 -9.94
C TYR A 297 -5.31 -12.17 -11.45
N ILE A 298 -4.29 -12.66 -12.16
CA ILE A 298 -4.19 -12.52 -13.62
C ILE A 298 -4.31 -13.89 -14.25
N HIS A 299 -5.35 -14.08 -15.07
CA HIS A 299 -5.54 -15.27 -15.89
C HIS A 299 -5.53 -14.88 -17.37
N LYS A 300 -4.48 -15.31 -18.09
CA LYS A 300 -4.42 -15.15 -19.55
C LYS A 300 -5.35 -16.18 -20.20
N ILE A 301 -6.47 -15.72 -20.74
CA ILE A 301 -7.47 -16.60 -21.37
C ILE A 301 -7.09 -16.86 -22.84
N GLY A 302 -6.61 -15.83 -23.54
CA GLY A 302 -6.26 -15.92 -24.95
C GLY A 302 -5.09 -15.03 -25.31
N TYR A 303 -4.16 -15.59 -26.10
CA TYR A 303 -3.08 -14.83 -26.72
C TYR A 303 -3.60 -14.07 -27.95
N PRO A 304 -2.92 -12.98 -28.35
CA PRO A 304 -3.27 -12.20 -29.52
C PRO A 304 -3.45 -13.08 -30.76
N SER A 305 -4.58 -12.94 -31.45
CA SER A 305 -4.89 -13.73 -32.64
C SER A 305 -4.11 -13.23 -33.87
N LEU A 306 -3.74 -14.16 -34.76
CA LEU A 306 -3.15 -13.86 -36.06
C LEU A 306 -4.13 -14.25 -37.17
N LEU A 307 -5.22 -13.49 -37.29
CA LEU A 307 -6.24 -13.73 -38.31
C LEU A 307 -5.78 -13.17 -39.66
N GLN A 308 -5.79 -14.01 -40.70
CA GLN A 308 -5.34 -13.63 -42.04
C GLN A 308 -6.39 -12.81 -42.84
N GLY A 309 -7.62 -12.74 -42.35
CA GLY A 309 -8.71 -11.94 -42.95
C GLY A 309 -8.72 -10.51 -42.42
N SER A 310 -8.92 -9.53 -43.30
CA SER A 310 -9.19 -8.15 -42.91
C SER A 310 -10.60 -8.05 -42.34
N GLU A 311 -10.73 -7.53 -41.12
CA GLU A 311 -12.02 -7.41 -40.43
C GLU A 311 -12.77 -6.13 -40.82
N TYR A 312 -12.02 -5.07 -41.16
CA TYR A 312 -12.59 -3.82 -41.64
C TYR A 312 -11.91 -3.34 -42.94
N PRO A 313 -12.59 -2.47 -43.71
CA PRO A 313 -14.01 -2.15 -43.62
C PRO A 313 -14.87 -3.26 -44.24
N ASN A 314 -16.10 -3.43 -43.73
CA ASN A 314 -17.11 -4.30 -44.35
C ASN A 314 -17.56 -3.71 -45.70
N ARG A 315 -16.76 -3.91 -46.75
CA ARG A 315 -16.88 -3.22 -48.06
C ARG A 315 -18.29 -3.34 -48.64
N LEU A 316 -18.85 -4.56 -48.66
CA LEU A 316 -20.20 -4.81 -49.19
C LEU A 316 -21.30 -4.14 -48.36
N PHE A 317 -21.19 -4.20 -47.03
CA PHE A 317 -22.17 -3.58 -46.14
C PHE A 317 -22.14 -2.05 -46.25
N ASN A 318 -20.95 -1.45 -46.29
CA ASN A 318 -20.81 0.00 -46.41
C ASN A 318 -21.33 0.53 -47.76
N ILE A 319 -21.06 -0.19 -48.86
CA ILE A 319 -21.63 0.16 -50.18
C ILE A 319 -23.15 0.08 -50.13
N PHE A 320 -23.71 -0.97 -49.52
CA PHE A 320 -25.17 -1.12 -49.36
C PHE A 320 -25.78 -0.04 -48.45
N LEU A 321 -25.11 0.35 -47.38
CA LEU A 321 -25.56 1.41 -46.49
C LEU A 321 -25.63 2.76 -47.21
N VAL A 322 -24.60 3.13 -47.98
CA VAL A 322 -24.61 4.35 -48.80
C VAL A 322 -25.74 4.30 -49.82
N PHE A 323 -25.97 3.13 -50.42
CA PHE A 323 -27.11 2.91 -51.31
C PHE A 323 -28.45 3.18 -50.61
N CYS A 324 -28.69 2.59 -49.45
CA CYS A 324 -29.91 2.83 -48.66
C CYS A 324 -30.10 4.30 -48.27
N ILE A 325 -29.04 4.97 -47.79
CA ILE A 325 -29.09 6.38 -47.41
C ILE A 325 -29.40 7.26 -48.63
N SER A 326 -28.72 7.02 -49.75
CA SER A 326 -28.97 7.76 -50.99
C SER A 326 -30.40 7.55 -51.52
N ALA A 327 -30.98 6.36 -51.31
CA ALA A 327 -32.36 6.05 -51.69
C ALA A 327 -33.35 6.78 -50.79
N LEU A 328 -33.08 6.82 -49.49
CA LEU A 328 -33.91 7.52 -48.50
C LEU A 328 -33.91 9.04 -48.74
N VAL A 329 -32.75 9.64 -49.00
CA VAL A 329 -32.64 11.08 -49.32
C VAL A 329 -33.49 11.42 -50.55
N ILE A 330 -33.55 10.56 -51.55
CA ILE A 330 -34.38 10.78 -52.74
C ILE A 330 -35.86 10.55 -52.47
N ALA A 331 -36.21 9.57 -51.65
CA ALA A 331 -37.58 9.35 -51.23
C ALA A 331 -38.13 10.57 -50.47
N VAL A 332 -37.31 11.22 -49.64
CA VAL A 332 -37.66 12.45 -48.91
C VAL A 332 -37.63 13.69 -49.82
N ALA A 333 -36.67 13.79 -50.74
CA ALA A 333 -36.53 14.94 -51.65
C ALA A 333 -37.52 14.94 -52.83
N ARG A 334 -38.25 13.83 -53.05
CA ARG A 334 -39.44 13.81 -53.90
C ARG A 334 -40.66 14.09 -53.04
N PRO A 335 -41.10 15.35 -52.88
CA PRO A 335 -42.41 15.59 -52.32
C PRO A 335 -43.42 14.88 -53.22
N THR A 336 -44.24 14.04 -52.59
CA THR A 336 -45.43 13.42 -53.20
C THR A 336 -46.19 14.47 -54.00
N ARG A 337 -46.21 14.31 -55.32
CA ARG A 337 -47.15 14.99 -56.20
C ARG A 337 -48.50 14.31 -56.09
#